data_AF-A0A261A9F7-F1
#
_entry.id   AF-A0A261A9F7-F1
#
_cell.length_a   1.000
_cell.length_b   1.000
_cell.length_c   1.000
_cell.angle_alpha   90.00
_cell.angle_beta   90.00
_cell.angle_gamma   90.00
#
_symmetry.space_group_name_H-M   'P 1'
#
loop_
_entity.id
_entity.type
_entity.pdbx_description
1 polymer ?
#
loop_
_entity_poly.entity_id
_entity_poly.type
_entity_poly.pdbx_seq_one_letter_code
_entity_poly.pdbx_strand_id
1 'polypeptide(L)'
;MSISFDDSLNESAAASTSILQQEPIDLKLLAAESVIWTEKNVAYIGPFGKFQGKIKVGGRSTSAAMMRGDDNYGFIVFCKDYRIYKFALIPGSNRKNICDSLNRYSFPISHNFFVIPKASSEKGKPFIKKLGEFRSADHLTNIMNANANCRELLILDARPAVNAKLNKAKGGGYEENYLNASLTFLNIHNIHVVRDSLKRMTNALIPRVDEKNYYKILDESKWLNHVQSILEGAVKAVFNVDTEKQSVLIHCSDGWDRTAQLTSLAMIQLDPFYRTIDGHGDDAHSDGERSPVFVQFCDCLWQIIRQFPWAFEFTQDLLIHMLDELFSCRYGTFLFNSEKIRLHDNV
;
A
#
# COMPACT_ATOMS: atom_id res chain seq x y z
N MET A 1 -3.19 -54.08 -13.30
CA MET A 1 -1.82 -54.12 -13.85
C MET A 1 -0.94 -53.44 -12.82
N SER A 2 -0.25 -54.26 -12.02
CA SER A 2 0.52 -53.92 -10.83
C SER A 2 2.01 -53.97 -11.16
N ILE A 3 2.78 -52.97 -10.73
CA ILE A 3 4.25 -52.92 -10.81
C ILE A 3 4.70 -52.25 -9.49
N SER A 4 4.92 -53.02 -8.42
CA SER A 4 6.17 -53.66 -7.97
C SER A 4 7.31 -52.68 -7.65
N PHE A 5 7.57 -52.51 -6.35
CA PHE A 5 8.80 -51.96 -5.79
C PHE A 5 9.87 -53.05 -5.81
N ASP A 6 11.09 -52.72 -6.25
CA ASP A 6 12.26 -53.56 -6.09
C ASP A 6 13.21 -52.90 -5.09
N ASP A 7 13.25 -53.49 -3.90
CA ASP A 7 14.23 -53.27 -2.85
C ASP A 7 15.43 -54.18 -3.14
N SER A 8 16.51 -53.62 -3.69
CA SER A 8 17.83 -54.19 -3.46
C SER A 8 18.91 -53.15 -3.74
N LEU A 9 19.58 -52.69 -2.68
CA LEU A 9 21.02 -52.93 -2.45
C LEU A 9 21.46 -52.19 -1.19
N ASN A 10 21.82 -53.00 -0.19
CA ASN A 10 22.38 -52.59 1.08
C ASN A 10 23.90 -52.36 0.94
N GLU A 11 24.36 -51.26 1.54
CA GLU A 11 25.70 -50.99 2.11
C GLU A 11 26.98 -51.24 1.30
N SER A 12 27.67 -50.13 0.95
CA SER A 12 29.05 -49.94 1.43
C SER A 12 29.39 -48.44 1.50
N ALA A 13 29.97 -48.04 2.63
CA ALA A 13 30.34 -46.67 2.95
C ALA A 13 31.54 -46.20 2.12
N ALA A 14 31.38 -45.08 1.41
CA ALA A 14 32.46 -44.16 1.10
C ALA A 14 31.90 -42.74 1.17
N ALA A 15 32.35 -41.97 2.17
CA ALA A 15 32.04 -40.57 2.32
C ALA A 15 32.60 -39.78 1.13
N SER A 16 31.75 -39.51 0.14
CA SER A 16 31.99 -38.46 -0.85
C SER A 16 31.26 -37.21 -0.39
N THR A 17 31.96 -36.34 0.34
CA THR A 17 31.61 -34.94 0.55
C THR A 17 31.42 -34.29 -0.82
N SER A 18 30.16 -34.22 -1.29
CA SER A 18 29.81 -33.35 -2.41
C SER A 18 29.94 -31.93 -1.88
N ILE A 19 31.09 -31.32 -2.17
CA ILE A 19 31.24 -29.88 -2.15
C ILE A 19 30.14 -29.38 -3.08
N LEU A 20 29.07 -28.81 -2.51
CA LEU A 20 28.10 -28.02 -3.27
C LEU A 20 28.92 -27.00 -4.06
N GLN A 21 29.12 -27.26 -5.35
CA GLN A 21 29.66 -26.26 -6.26
C GLN A 21 28.68 -25.10 -6.18
N GLN A 22 29.11 -24.03 -5.52
CA GLN A 22 28.41 -22.77 -5.53
C GLN A 22 28.35 -22.31 -6.98
N GLU A 23 27.16 -22.42 -7.58
CA GLU A 23 26.86 -21.74 -8.83
C GLU A 23 27.24 -20.26 -8.64
N PRO A 24 28.14 -19.70 -9.45
CA PRO A 24 28.49 -18.29 -9.34
C PRO A 24 27.23 -17.46 -9.60
N ILE A 25 26.93 -16.52 -8.68
CA ILE A 25 25.82 -15.58 -8.83
C ILE A 25 26.00 -14.83 -10.16
N ASP A 26 25.05 -14.98 -11.09
CA ASP A 26 25.10 -14.30 -12.38
C ASP A 26 24.90 -12.79 -12.18
N LEU A 27 26.02 -12.06 -12.15
CA LEU A 27 26.08 -10.62 -11.98
C LEU A 27 25.40 -9.85 -13.14
N LYS A 28 25.08 -10.49 -14.27
CA LYS A 28 24.38 -9.84 -15.39
C LYS A 28 22.89 -9.61 -15.11
N LEU A 29 22.26 -10.42 -14.24
CA LEU A 29 20.90 -10.19 -13.77
C LEU A 29 20.79 -8.94 -12.85
N LEU A 30 21.92 -8.43 -12.37
CA LEU A 30 22.02 -7.31 -11.43
C LEU A 30 22.13 -5.93 -12.11
N ALA A 31 22.06 -5.86 -13.44
CA ALA A 31 22.22 -4.59 -14.17
C ALA A 31 21.03 -3.61 -14.02
N ALA A 32 19.88 -4.07 -13.51
CA ALA A 32 18.70 -3.24 -13.24
C ALA A 32 18.54 -2.85 -11.75
N GLU A 33 19.21 -3.56 -10.83
CA GLU A 33 19.14 -3.33 -9.39
C GLU A 33 20.55 -3.18 -8.84
N SER A 34 20.89 -2.01 -8.31
CA SER A 34 22.22 -1.72 -7.78
C SER A 34 22.61 -2.73 -6.70
N VAL A 35 23.63 -3.55 -6.98
CA VAL A 35 24.28 -4.40 -5.98
C VAL A 35 25.00 -3.49 -5.00
N ILE A 36 24.42 -3.30 -3.83
CA ILE A 36 24.99 -2.42 -2.82
C ILE A 36 26.05 -3.14 -1.99
N TRP A 37 25.94 -4.47 -1.85
CA TRP A 37 26.84 -5.24 -1.00
C TRP A 37 26.90 -6.73 -1.35
N THR A 38 28.08 -7.33 -1.19
CA THR A 38 28.32 -8.78 -1.20
C THR A 38 29.31 -9.13 -0.07
N GLU A 39 28.96 -10.03 0.85
CA GLU A 39 29.94 -10.89 1.56
C GLU A 39 29.86 -12.28 0.94
N LYS A 40 30.91 -13.09 1.17
CA LYS A 40 30.83 -14.54 0.93
C LYS A 40 29.56 -15.08 1.60
N ASN A 41 28.63 -15.57 0.78
CA ASN A 41 27.40 -16.29 1.14
C ASN A 41 26.18 -15.46 1.59
N VAL A 42 26.17 -14.12 1.47
CA VAL A 42 24.94 -13.33 1.69
C VAL A 42 24.80 -12.25 0.62
N ALA A 43 23.69 -12.29 -0.11
CA ALA A 43 23.27 -11.26 -1.06
C ALA A 43 21.80 -10.91 -0.79
N TYR A 44 21.48 -9.62 -0.63
CA TYR A 44 20.11 -9.13 -0.69
C TYR A 44 19.87 -8.52 -2.05
N ILE A 45 18.88 -9.03 -2.77
CA ILE A 45 18.43 -8.57 -4.08
C ILE A 45 16.96 -8.18 -3.91
N GLY A 46 16.67 -6.89 -4.01
CA GLY A 46 15.32 -6.36 -3.88
C GLY A 46 15.27 -4.85 -3.61
N PRO A 47 14.13 -4.19 -3.83
CA PRO A 47 14.02 -2.74 -3.73
C PRO A 47 14.10 -2.25 -2.27
N PHE A 48 15.07 -1.37 -1.98
CA PHE A 48 15.34 -0.86 -0.63
C PHE A 48 14.24 0.06 -0.08
N GLY A 49 13.42 0.68 -0.94
CA GLY A 49 12.29 1.51 -0.53
C GLY A 49 11.24 0.77 0.30
N LYS A 50 11.24 -0.58 0.22
CA LYS A 50 10.35 -1.44 1.00
C LYS A 50 10.72 -1.55 2.47
N PHE A 51 11.85 -1.02 2.94
CA PHE A 51 12.23 -1.18 4.34
C PHE A 51 11.49 -0.21 5.27
N GLN A 52 11.07 -0.72 6.43
CA GLN A 52 10.23 0.02 7.39
C GLN A 52 11.03 0.78 8.47
N GLY A 53 12.36 0.59 8.54
CA GLY A 53 13.25 1.38 9.40
C GLY A 53 13.70 0.74 10.71
N LYS A 54 13.36 -0.54 10.97
CA LYS A 54 13.89 -1.27 12.13
C LYS A 54 14.85 -2.35 11.66
N ILE A 55 16.16 -2.11 11.83
CA ILE A 55 17.15 -3.18 11.78
C ILE A 55 17.38 -3.63 13.22
N LYS A 56 16.83 -4.78 13.62
CA LYS A 56 17.07 -5.32 14.97
C LYS A 56 18.35 -6.12 14.95
N VAL A 57 19.37 -5.64 15.65
CA VAL A 57 20.68 -6.29 15.74
C VAL A 57 20.69 -7.26 16.94
N GLY A 58 21.04 -8.53 16.71
CA GLY A 58 21.23 -9.51 17.79
C GLY A 58 22.44 -9.16 18.68
N GLY A 59 22.36 -9.51 19.98
CA GLY A 59 23.38 -9.14 20.99
C GLY A 59 24.79 -9.68 20.73
N ARG A 60 25.77 -9.23 21.55
CA ARG A 60 27.16 -9.71 21.50
C ARG A 60 27.16 -11.23 21.77
N SER A 61 27.61 -12.01 20.79
CA SER A 61 27.91 -13.43 21.04
C SER A 61 29.06 -13.50 22.05
N THR A 62 28.79 -13.99 23.26
CA THR A 62 29.85 -14.50 24.13
C THR A 62 30.38 -15.80 23.52
N SER A 63 31.64 -16.14 23.79
CA SER A 63 32.29 -17.38 23.34
C SER A 63 31.50 -18.65 23.71
N ALA A 64 30.66 -18.60 24.73
CA ALA A 64 29.76 -19.69 25.15
C ALA A 64 28.51 -19.86 24.25
N ALA A 65 28.10 -18.84 23.49
CA ALA A 65 27.03 -18.96 22.48
C ALA A 65 27.55 -19.55 21.16
N MET A 66 28.83 -19.32 20.83
CA MET A 66 29.51 -19.95 19.67
C MET A 66 29.55 -21.47 19.75
N MET A 67 29.70 -22.03 20.96
CA MET A 67 29.79 -23.48 21.20
C MET A 67 28.45 -24.21 21.09
N ARG A 68 27.31 -23.48 21.03
CA ARG A 68 25.95 -24.06 21.04
C ARG A 68 25.21 -23.98 19.71
N GLY A 69 25.79 -23.34 18.67
CA GLY A 69 25.17 -23.24 17.35
C GLY A 69 23.97 -22.29 17.28
N ASP A 70 23.86 -21.33 18.21
CA ASP A 70 22.75 -20.39 18.21
C ASP A 70 22.92 -19.30 17.14
N ASP A 71 21.93 -19.13 16.24
CA ASP A 71 21.79 -18.07 15.21
C ASP A 71 21.62 -16.64 15.79
N ASN A 72 22.25 -16.34 16.92
CA ASN A 72 22.04 -15.13 17.70
C ASN A 72 22.83 -13.91 17.18
N TYR A 73 23.82 -14.12 16.30
CA TYR A 73 24.59 -13.05 15.69
C TYR A 73 24.06 -12.73 14.30
N GLY A 74 23.34 -11.62 14.16
CA GLY A 74 22.68 -11.29 12.89
C GLY A 74 21.86 -10.02 12.95
N PHE A 75 21.00 -9.82 11.96
CA PHE A 75 20.05 -8.71 11.92
C PHE A 75 18.71 -9.11 11.29
N ILE A 76 17.66 -8.38 11.64
CA ILE A 76 16.31 -8.57 11.11
C ILE A 76 15.88 -7.31 10.38
N VAL A 77 15.36 -7.47 9.17
CA VAL A 77 14.78 -6.39 8.36
C VAL A 77 13.27 -6.57 8.30
N PHE A 78 12.54 -5.52 8.67
CA PHE A 78 11.09 -5.44 8.52
C PHE A 78 10.74 -4.64 7.27
N CYS A 79 9.88 -5.19 6.42
CA CYS A 79 9.47 -4.57 5.17
C CYS A 79 8.01 -4.09 5.23
N LYS A 80 7.70 -3.08 4.41
CA LYS A 80 6.36 -2.46 4.28
C LYS A 80 5.35 -3.37 3.58
N ASP A 81 5.84 -4.35 2.82
CA ASP A 81 5.08 -5.40 2.15
C ASP A 81 4.88 -6.64 3.05
N TYR A 82 4.96 -6.44 4.36
CA TYR A 82 4.69 -7.44 5.39
C TYR A 82 5.70 -8.59 5.47
N ARG A 83 6.78 -8.56 4.68
CA ARG A 83 7.86 -9.55 4.77
C ARG A 83 8.83 -9.23 5.91
N ILE A 84 9.37 -10.28 6.52
CA ILE A 84 10.41 -10.20 7.56
C ILE A 84 11.59 -11.06 7.12
N TYR A 85 12.75 -10.43 6.93
CA TYR A 85 13.99 -11.13 6.59
C TYR A 85 14.88 -11.22 7.83
N LYS A 86 15.26 -12.45 8.20
CA LYS A 86 16.23 -12.71 9.28
C LYS A 86 17.54 -13.18 8.66
N PHE A 87 18.61 -12.47 8.94
CA PHE A 87 19.96 -12.79 8.47
C PHE A 87 20.80 -13.23 9.66
N ALA A 88 21.30 -14.47 9.63
CA ALA A 88 22.33 -14.95 10.53
C ALA A 88 23.70 -14.68 9.90
N LEU A 89 24.66 -14.23 10.72
CA LEU A 89 26.00 -13.88 10.30
C LEU A 89 27.03 -14.62 11.14
N ILE A 90 28.21 -14.83 10.56
CA ILE A 90 29.34 -15.45 11.27
C ILE A 90 29.93 -14.40 12.24
N PRO A 91 30.16 -14.71 13.52
CA PRO A 91 30.87 -13.80 14.43
C PRO A 91 32.23 -13.37 13.87
N GLY A 92 32.48 -12.06 13.80
CA GLY A 92 33.68 -11.49 13.16
C GLY A 92 33.48 -10.98 11.73
N SER A 93 32.33 -11.30 11.09
CA SER A 93 31.88 -10.68 9.85
C SER A 93 31.57 -9.19 10.03
N ASN A 94 31.47 -8.46 8.91
CA ASN A 94 31.33 -7.01 8.93
C ASN A 94 29.89 -6.52 9.13
N ARG A 95 29.19 -7.08 10.13
CA ARG A 95 27.77 -6.78 10.43
C ARG A 95 27.46 -5.29 10.54
N LYS A 96 28.37 -4.52 11.13
CA LYS A 96 28.20 -3.07 11.30
C LYS A 96 28.12 -2.37 9.95
N ASN A 97 29.07 -2.63 9.05
CA ASN A 97 29.06 -2.00 7.72
C ASN A 97 27.87 -2.44 6.89
N ILE A 98 27.39 -3.69 7.05
CA ILE A 98 26.16 -4.16 6.39
C ILE A 98 24.97 -3.33 6.86
N CYS A 99 24.74 -3.26 8.18
CA CYS A 99 23.63 -2.49 8.75
C CYS A 99 23.72 -1.00 8.38
N ASP A 100 24.91 -0.41 8.41
CA ASP A 100 25.13 0.99 8.05
C ASP A 100 24.83 1.24 6.56
N SER A 101 25.22 0.31 5.67
CA SER A 101 24.90 0.39 4.24
C SER A 101 23.40 0.24 4.00
N LEU A 102 22.77 -0.78 4.58
CA LEU A 102 21.32 -0.98 4.46
C LEU A 102 20.55 0.24 4.97
N ASN A 103 20.95 0.81 6.11
CA ASN A 103 20.33 2.03 6.63
C ASN A 103 20.49 3.20 5.66
N ARG A 104 21.73 3.45 5.19
CA ARG A 104 22.02 4.53 4.25
C ARG A 104 21.15 4.44 2.99
N TYR A 105 21.17 3.31 2.31
CA TYR A 105 20.52 3.15 1.00
C TYR A 105 19.02 2.89 1.04
N SER A 106 18.48 2.47 2.18
CA SER A 106 17.03 2.32 2.35
C SER A 106 16.33 3.61 2.78
N PHE A 107 17.10 4.58 3.32
CA PHE A 107 16.60 5.89 3.71
C PHE A 107 17.39 7.01 3.03
N PRO A 108 17.37 7.07 1.68
CA PRO A 108 18.13 8.04 0.89
C PRO A 108 17.86 9.49 1.30
N ILE A 109 16.58 9.84 1.48
CA ILE A 109 16.13 11.18 1.91
C ILE A 109 16.71 11.55 3.29
N SER A 110 16.66 10.62 4.26
CA SER A 110 17.20 10.85 5.62
C SER A 110 18.71 11.00 5.65
N HIS A 111 19.42 10.55 4.61
CA HIS A 111 20.86 10.64 4.46
C HIS A 111 21.28 11.69 3.42
N ASN A 112 20.37 12.58 3.01
CA ASN A 112 20.60 13.68 2.07
C ASN A 112 21.15 13.23 0.70
N PHE A 113 20.73 12.05 0.22
CA PHE A 113 20.97 11.66 -1.17
C PHE A 113 19.68 11.08 -1.72
N PHE A 114 18.96 11.82 -2.54
CA PHE A 114 17.78 11.32 -3.25
C PHE A 114 17.99 11.57 -4.74
N VAL A 115 17.85 10.51 -5.53
CA VAL A 115 17.94 10.58 -6.98
C VAL A 115 16.58 10.22 -7.52
N ILE A 116 15.98 11.15 -8.26
CA ILE A 116 14.74 10.89 -8.99
C ILE A 116 15.01 9.79 -10.02
N PRO A 117 14.24 8.70 -10.03
CA PRO A 117 14.44 7.63 -11.00
C PRO A 117 14.34 8.17 -12.43
N LYS A 118 15.32 7.85 -13.29
CA LYS A 118 15.42 8.37 -14.68
C LYS A 118 14.23 8.04 -15.60
N ALA A 119 13.35 7.11 -15.20
CA ALA A 119 12.18 6.68 -15.97
C ALA A 119 10.99 7.66 -15.91
N SER A 120 11.18 8.88 -15.42
CA SER A 120 10.12 9.83 -15.03
C SER A 120 9.93 11.01 -16.01
N SER A 121 10.42 10.93 -17.24
CA SER A 121 10.24 12.05 -18.19
C SER A 121 8.96 11.90 -19.03
N GLU A 122 7.77 12.04 -18.43
CA GLU A 122 6.56 12.31 -19.20
C GLU A 122 6.02 13.71 -18.92
N LYS A 123 5.88 14.51 -19.99
CA LYS A 123 5.41 15.90 -19.92
C LYS A 123 3.90 15.94 -19.78
N GLY A 124 3.39 15.87 -18.55
CA GLY A 124 1.99 16.16 -18.24
C GLY A 124 1.66 17.66 -18.40
N LYS A 125 0.44 17.97 -18.84
CA LYS A 125 -0.09 19.35 -18.88
C LYS A 125 -0.69 19.69 -17.51
N PRO A 126 -0.42 20.89 -16.94
CA PRO A 126 -0.88 21.23 -15.59
C PRO A 126 -2.41 21.42 -15.53
N PHE A 127 -3.06 20.83 -14.52
CA PHE A 127 -4.44 21.16 -14.16
C PHE A 127 -4.55 21.60 -12.68
N ILE A 128 -4.47 22.91 -12.44
CA ILE A 128 -4.59 23.48 -11.09
C ILE A 128 -5.87 24.33 -10.98
N LYS A 129 -6.85 23.87 -10.19
CA LYS A 129 -7.86 24.74 -9.56
C LYS A 129 -7.86 24.52 -8.04
N LYS A 130 -7.83 25.60 -7.27
CA LYS A 130 -7.84 25.58 -5.79
C LYS A 130 -9.21 25.14 -5.28
N LEU A 131 -9.28 24.04 -4.53
CA LEU A 131 -10.52 23.42 -4.01
C LEU A 131 -11.33 24.30 -3.02
N GLY A 132 -10.77 25.43 -2.55
CA GLY A 132 -11.35 26.26 -1.49
C GLY A 132 -12.57 27.10 -1.86
N GLU A 133 -12.86 27.33 -3.14
CA GLU A 133 -13.97 28.18 -3.59
C GLU A 133 -15.24 27.41 -3.99
N PHE A 134 -15.24 26.07 -3.87
CA PHE A 134 -16.28 25.20 -4.46
C PHE A 134 -17.43 24.82 -3.50
N ARG A 135 -17.53 25.43 -2.31
CA ARG A 135 -18.55 25.08 -1.29
C ARG A 135 -19.54 26.20 -0.97
N SER A 136 -19.67 27.23 -1.81
CA SER A 136 -20.74 28.22 -1.62
C SER A 136 -22.10 27.63 -1.95
N ALA A 137 -23.17 28.17 -1.34
CA ALA A 137 -24.54 27.74 -1.63
C ALA A 137 -24.88 27.88 -3.13
N ASP A 138 -24.39 28.94 -3.77
CA ASP A 138 -24.54 29.15 -5.21
C ASP A 138 -23.86 28.05 -6.01
N HIS A 139 -22.66 27.62 -5.60
CA HIS A 139 -21.92 26.57 -6.30
C HIS A 139 -22.63 25.22 -6.21
N LEU A 140 -23.10 24.84 -5.02
CA LEU A 140 -23.86 23.60 -4.82
C LEU A 140 -25.17 23.61 -5.62
N THR A 141 -25.84 24.76 -5.66
CA THR A 141 -27.05 24.96 -6.48
C THR A 141 -26.74 24.83 -7.97
N ASN A 142 -25.61 25.36 -8.44
CA ASN A 142 -25.18 25.22 -9.83
C ASN A 142 -24.88 23.76 -10.21
N ILE A 143 -24.24 22.99 -9.34
CA ILE A 143 -24.00 21.55 -9.56
C ILE A 143 -25.33 20.80 -9.70
N MET A 144 -26.30 21.09 -8.82
CA MET A 144 -27.62 20.50 -8.89
C MET A 144 -28.33 20.87 -10.21
N ASN A 145 -28.38 22.16 -10.54
CA ASN A 145 -29.06 22.67 -11.74
C ASN A 145 -28.42 22.19 -13.05
N ALA A 146 -27.15 21.81 -13.04
CA ALA A 146 -26.47 21.23 -14.20
C ALA A 146 -27.03 19.86 -14.59
N ASN A 147 -27.69 19.15 -13.67
CA ASN A 147 -28.35 17.88 -13.93
C ASN A 147 -29.87 18.09 -13.90
N ALA A 148 -30.51 18.04 -15.06
CA ALA A 148 -31.96 18.25 -15.21
C ALA A 148 -32.82 17.26 -14.40
N ASN A 149 -32.28 16.10 -14.02
CA ASN A 149 -32.97 15.09 -13.22
C ASN A 149 -32.72 15.26 -11.71
N CYS A 150 -31.75 16.09 -11.30
CA CYS A 150 -31.35 16.26 -9.92
C CYS A 150 -32.23 17.30 -9.21
N ARG A 151 -33.13 16.84 -8.35
CA ARG A 151 -34.01 17.73 -7.55
C ARG A 151 -33.42 18.14 -6.21
N GLU A 152 -32.46 17.37 -5.72
CA GLU A 152 -31.72 17.60 -4.48
C GLU A 152 -30.29 17.12 -4.72
N LEU A 153 -29.27 17.84 -4.25
CA LEU A 153 -27.87 17.39 -4.29
C LEU A 153 -27.58 16.45 -3.12
N LEU A 154 -27.09 15.24 -3.37
CA LEU A 154 -26.64 14.35 -2.29
C LEU A 154 -25.18 14.66 -1.94
N ILE A 155 -24.94 14.99 -0.68
CA ILE A 155 -23.61 15.20 -0.12
C ILE A 155 -23.23 13.98 0.72
N LEU A 156 -22.16 13.31 0.33
CA LEU A 156 -21.56 12.19 1.06
C LEU A 156 -20.30 12.67 1.78
N ASP A 157 -20.41 12.92 3.08
CA ASP A 157 -19.26 13.16 3.94
C ASP A 157 -18.69 11.81 4.38
N ALA A 158 -17.47 11.51 3.95
CA ALA A 158 -16.83 10.25 4.25
C ALA A 158 -16.62 10.02 5.76
N ARG A 159 -16.61 11.08 6.57
CA ARG A 159 -16.26 11.01 7.99
C ARG A 159 -17.39 10.41 8.83
N PRO A 160 -17.07 9.86 10.02
CA PRO A 160 -18.06 9.70 11.07
C PRO A 160 -18.62 11.06 11.49
N ALA A 161 -19.92 11.12 11.78
CA ALA A 161 -20.60 12.36 12.19
C ALA A 161 -19.92 13.04 13.39
N VAL A 162 -19.42 12.25 14.35
CA VAL A 162 -18.68 12.76 15.51
C VAL A 162 -17.40 13.49 15.08
N ASN A 163 -16.67 12.93 14.12
CA ASN A 163 -15.43 13.53 13.62
C ASN A 163 -15.73 14.80 12.82
N ALA A 164 -16.82 14.83 12.05
CA ALA A 164 -17.25 16.02 11.33
C ALA A 164 -17.61 17.16 12.30
N LYS A 165 -18.32 16.87 13.40
CA LYS A 165 -18.62 17.82 14.48
C LYS A 165 -17.36 18.34 15.17
N LEU A 166 -16.37 17.48 15.44
CA LEU A 166 -15.09 17.89 16.00
C LEU A 166 -14.29 18.80 15.05
N ASN A 167 -14.33 18.53 13.74
CA ASN A 167 -13.72 19.42 12.75
C ASN A 167 -14.42 20.78 12.69
N LYS A 168 -15.75 20.82 12.82
CA LYS A 168 -16.52 22.07 12.93
C LYS A 168 -16.05 22.92 14.11
N ALA A 169 -15.83 22.30 15.27
CA ALA A 169 -15.31 22.99 16.46
C ALA A 169 -13.88 23.56 16.27
N LYS A 170 -13.12 23.06 15.29
CA LYS A 170 -11.76 23.50 14.95
C LYS A 170 -11.70 24.47 13.77
N GLY A 171 -12.84 24.97 13.31
CA GLY A 171 -12.91 25.93 12.19
C GLY A 171 -13.09 25.29 10.80
N GLY A 172 -13.17 23.96 10.71
CA GLY A 172 -13.68 23.28 9.52
C GLY A 172 -15.21 23.19 9.56
N GLY A 173 -15.78 22.12 9.00
CA GLY A 173 -17.22 21.89 9.11
C GLY A 173 -17.74 20.84 8.15
N TYR A 174 -19.06 20.86 7.98
CA TYR A 174 -19.85 20.11 7.00
C TYR A 174 -21.08 20.96 6.68
N GLU A 175 -21.76 20.60 5.60
CA GLU A 175 -22.82 21.36 5.00
C GLU A 175 -24.11 21.25 5.83
N GLU A 176 -24.46 22.31 6.55
CA GLU A 176 -25.70 22.43 7.31
C GLU A 176 -26.61 23.50 6.70
N ASN A 177 -27.90 23.19 6.60
CA ASN A 177 -28.97 24.12 6.16
C ASN A 177 -28.90 24.55 4.69
N TYR A 178 -28.41 23.68 3.80
CA TYR A 178 -28.53 23.89 2.35
C TYR A 178 -29.90 23.38 1.88
N LEU A 179 -30.74 24.28 1.38
CA LEU A 179 -32.16 24.03 1.10
C LEU A 179 -32.40 22.81 0.18
N ASN A 180 -31.57 22.67 -0.85
CA ASN A 180 -31.71 21.60 -1.85
C ASN A 180 -30.53 20.62 -1.79
N ALA A 181 -30.00 20.35 -0.59
CA ALA A 181 -28.97 19.34 -0.42
C ALA A 181 -29.22 18.48 0.82
N SER A 182 -29.04 17.17 0.67
CA SER A 182 -29.06 16.22 1.78
C SER A 182 -27.65 15.76 2.13
N LEU A 183 -27.35 15.64 3.42
CA LEU A 183 -26.03 15.21 3.91
C LEU A 183 -26.11 13.82 4.54
N THR A 184 -25.25 12.91 4.10
CA THR A 184 -25.06 11.59 4.69
C THR A 184 -23.62 11.41 5.16
N PHE A 185 -23.43 10.96 6.39
CA PHE A 185 -22.13 10.51 6.90
C PHE A 185 -21.87 9.02 6.60
N LEU A 186 -20.72 8.71 5.98
CA LEU A 186 -20.35 7.34 5.59
C LEU A 186 -19.56 6.56 6.67
N ASN A 187 -19.19 7.22 7.76
CA ASN A 187 -18.49 6.59 8.90
C ASN A 187 -17.12 5.95 8.58
N ILE A 188 -16.41 6.47 7.58
CA ILE A 188 -15.05 6.04 7.21
C ILE A 188 -14.02 6.75 8.10
N HIS A 189 -13.34 5.93 8.91
CA HIS A 189 -12.41 6.38 9.93
C HIS A 189 -11.17 7.07 9.34
N ASN A 190 -10.47 7.85 10.16
CA ASN A 190 -9.28 8.59 9.74
C ASN A 190 -8.04 7.68 9.59
N ILE A 191 -6.99 8.27 9.04
CA ILE A 191 -5.69 7.64 8.76
C ILE A 191 -5.08 6.90 9.96
N HIS A 192 -5.30 7.36 11.20
CA HIS A 192 -4.71 6.77 12.39
C HIS A 192 -5.38 5.44 12.76
N VAL A 193 -6.71 5.40 12.70
CA VAL A 193 -7.50 4.19 12.99
C VAL A 193 -7.19 3.10 11.97
N VAL A 194 -7.14 3.48 10.69
CA VAL A 194 -6.81 2.57 9.58
C VAL A 194 -5.40 1.98 9.72
N ARG A 195 -4.42 2.82 10.07
CA ARG A 195 -3.04 2.36 10.31
C ARG A 195 -2.96 1.33 11.44
N ASP A 196 -3.68 1.55 12.54
CA ASP A 196 -3.67 0.62 13.67
C ASP A 196 -4.46 -0.66 13.37
N SER A 197 -5.52 -0.58 12.56
CA SER A 197 -6.22 -1.74 12.01
C SER A 197 -5.29 -2.63 11.18
N LEU A 198 -4.53 -2.04 10.25
CA LEU A 198 -3.55 -2.80 9.44
C LEU A 198 -2.51 -3.50 10.32
N LYS A 199 -1.99 -2.82 11.34
CA LYS A 199 -1.03 -3.44 12.28
C LYS A 199 -1.64 -4.65 12.98
N ARG A 200 -2.88 -4.56 13.47
CA ARG A 200 -3.58 -5.68 14.11
C ARG A 200 -3.77 -6.84 13.12
N MET A 201 -4.21 -6.56 11.89
CA MET A 201 -4.38 -7.58 10.86
C MET A 201 -3.05 -8.27 10.53
N THR A 202 -1.99 -7.49 10.31
CA THR A 202 -0.66 -8.03 9.98
C THR A 202 -0.15 -8.95 11.09
N ASN A 203 -0.32 -8.55 12.35
CA ASN A 203 0.08 -9.36 13.51
C ASN A 203 -0.74 -10.65 13.65
N ALA A 204 -1.96 -10.70 13.11
CA ALA A 204 -2.78 -11.92 13.07
C ALA A 204 -2.28 -12.94 12.04
N LEU A 205 -1.57 -12.47 11.02
CA LEU A 205 -1.14 -13.25 9.87
C LEU A 205 0.33 -13.67 9.93
N ILE A 206 1.18 -12.84 10.55
CA ILE A 206 2.64 -12.94 10.45
C ILE A 206 3.29 -12.90 11.83
N PRO A 207 4.28 -13.77 12.13
CA PRO A 207 4.90 -14.76 11.23
C PRO A 207 4.15 -16.09 11.16
N ARG A 208 3.20 -16.34 12.07
CA ARG A 208 2.44 -17.58 12.13
C ARG A 208 0.99 -17.27 12.50
N VAL A 209 0.07 -17.92 11.81
CA VAL A 209 -1.37 -17.81 12.05
C VAL A 209 -1.75 -18.65 13.26
N ASP A 210 -2.50 -18.06 14.19
CA ASP A 210 -3.23 -18.83 15.22
C ASP A 210 -4.51 -19.37 14.60
N GLU A 211 -4.47 -20.61 14.11
CA GLU A 211 -5.61 -21.26 13.43
C GLU A 211 -6.86 -21.34 14.32
N LYS A 212 -6.70 -21.48 15.64
CA LYS A 212 -7.82 -21.63 16.57
C LYS A 212 -8.58 -20.33 16.76
N ASN A 213 -7.86 -19.21 16.82
CA ASN A 213 -8.45 -17.89 17.05
C ASN A 213 -8.49 -17.00 15.80
N TYR A 214 -8.16 -17.54 14.63
CA TYR A 214 -7.96 -16.79 13.39
C TYR A 214 -9.08 -15.79 13.10
N TYR A 215 -10.32 -16.26 13.00
CA TYR A 215 -11.47 -15.41 12.67
C TYR A 215 -11.74 -14.34 13.74
N LYS A 216 -11.52 -14.66 15.01
CA LYS A 216 -11.68 -13.71 16.10
C LYS A 216 -10.64 -12.58 16.00
N ILE A 217 -9.36 -12.92 15.82
CA ILE A 217 -8.29 -11.94 15.73
C ILE A 217 -8.45 -11.09 14.45
N LEU A 218 -8.90 -11.70 13.36
CA LEU A 218 -9.20 -11.00 12.12
C LEU A 218 -10.36 -10.01 12.30
N ASP A 219 -11.47 -10.38 12.94
CA ASP A 219 -12.57 -9.45 13.25
C ASP A 219 -12.11 -8.32 14.19
N GLU A 220 -11.31 -8.63 15.22
CA GLU A 220 -10.75 -7.63 16.14
C GLU A 220 -9.78 -6.65 15.46
N SER A 221 -9.21 -7.02 14.30
CA SER A 221 -8.43 -6.09 13.49
C SER A 221 -9.28 -4.95 12.92
N LYS A 222 -10.57 -5.21 12.66
CA LYS A 222 -11.52 -4.33 11.97
C LYS A 222 -11.14 -3.95 10.53
N TRP A 223 -10.15 -4.63 9.95
CA TRP A 223 -9.70 -4.34 8.58
C TRP A 223 -10.81 -4.55 7.56
N LEU A 224 -11.46 -5.71 7.60
CA LEU A 224 -12.57 -6.03 6.70
C LEU A 224 -13.78 -5.11 6.92
N ASN A 225 -14.03 -4.64 8.14
CA ASN A 225 -15.07 -3.64 8.39
C ASN A 225 -14.74 -2.30 7.72
N HIS A 226 -13.46 -1.89 7.71
CA HIS A 226 -13.06 -0.68 7.00
C HIS A 226 -13.18 -0.83 5.48
N VAL A 227 -12.77 -1.97 4.93
CA VAL A 227 -12.96 -2.31 3.50
C VAL A 227 -14.46 -2.27 3.15
N GLN A 228 -15.31 -2.89 3.97
CA GLN A 228 -16.75 -2.88 3.81
C GLN A 228 -17.32 -1.45 3.80
N SER A 229 -16.98 -0.61 4.78
CA SER A 229 -17.50 0.77 4.84
C SER A 229 -17.09 1.62 3.63
N ILE A 230 -15.90 1.41 3.08
CA ILE A 230 -15.43 2.09 1.87
C ILE A 230 -16.26 1.62 0.66
N LEU A 231 -16.44 0.30 0.50
CA LEU A 231 -17.24 -0.28 -0.59
C LEU A 231 -18.70 0.14 -0.50
N GLU A 232 -19.32 0.11 0.68
CA GLU A 232 -20.69 0.58 0.91
C GLU A 232 -20.85 2.06 0.55
N GLY A 233 -19.88 2.90 0.90
CA GLY A 233 -19.86 4.30 0.52
C GLY A 233 -19.78 4.51 -0.99
N ALA A 234 -18.93 3.74 -1.68
CA ALA A 234 -18.79 3.79 -3.13
C ALA A 234 -20.07 3.29 -3.83
N VAL A 235 -20.63 2.16 -3.39
CA VAL A 235 -21.91 1.62 -3.91
C VAL A 235 -23.04 2.62 -3.70
N LYS A 236 -23.08 3.32 -2.56
CA LYS A 236 -24.08 4.37 -2.32
C LYS A 236 -23.93 5.51 -3.33
N ALA A 237 -22.71 5.95 -3.65
CA ALA A 237 -22.49 6.95 -4.69
C ALA A 237 -22.96 6.45 -6.07
N VAL A 238 -22.56 5.23 -6.46
CA VAL A 238 -22.95 4.59 -7.72
C VAL A 238 -24.46 4.48 -7.85
N PHE A 239 -25.15 3.99 -6.82
CA PHE A 239 -26.60 3.84 -6.82
C PHE A 239 -27.31 5.18 -7.01
N ASN A 240 -26.86 6.25 -6.36
CA ASN A 240 -27.50 7.56 -6.50
C ASN A 240 -27.22 8.20 -7.87
N VAL A 241 -26.02 7.99 -8.43
CA VAL A 241 -25.69 8.48 -9.78
C VAL A 241 -26.43 7.70 -10.87
N ASP A 242 -26.37 6.36 -10.83
CA ASP A 242 -26.91 5.52 -11.90
C ASP A 242 -28.39 5.19 -11.72
N THR A 243 -28.87 4.90 -10.52
CA THR A 243 -30.28 4.53 -10.33
C THR A 243 -31.15 5.76 -10.10
N GLU A 244 -30.78 6.61 -9.14
CA GLU A 244 -31.58 7.80 -8.77
C GLU A 244 -31.36 8.98 -9.73
N LYS A 245 -30.37 8.87 -10.65
CA LYS A 245 -29.97 9.93 -11.59
C LYS A 245 -29.65 11.25 -10.91
N GLN A 246 -29.16 11.17 -9.67
CA GLN A 246 -28.83 12.30 -8.80
C GLN A 246 -27.35 12.67 -8.93
N SER A 247 -27.05 13.97 -8.87
CA SER A 247 -25.66 14.43 -8.71
C SER A 247 -25.21 14.19 -7.27
N VAL A 248 -23.97 13.70 -7.10
CA VAL A 248 -23.40 13.38 -5.78
C VAL A 248 -22.12 14.19 -5.57
N LEU A 249 -22.03 14.88 -4.43
CA LEU A 249 -20.80 15.52 -3.95
C LEU A 249 -20.16 14.66 -2.87
N ILE A 250 -18.91 14.24 -3.07
CA ILE A 250 -18.16 13.43 -2.11
C ILE A 250 -17.04 14.26 -1.52
N HIS A 251 -16.93 14.34 -0.19
CA HIS A 251 -15.78 14.97 0.47
C HIS A 251 -15.46 14.30 1.81
N CYS A 252 -14.37 14.75 2.44
CA CYS A 252 -14.04 14.35 3.81
C CYS A 252 -13.54 15.57 4.61
N SER A 253 -12.41 15.46 5.32
CA SER A 253 -11.72 16.61 5.91
C SER A 253 -10.97 17.38 4.82
N ASP A 254 -9.82 16.86 4.39
CA ASP A 254 -8.91 17.52 3.44
C ASP A 254 -9.19 17.17 1.98
N GLY A 255 -10.03 16.14 1.75
CA GLY A 255 -10.47 15.74 0.42
C GLY A 255 -9.52 14.82 -0.33
N TRP A 256 -8.41 14.39 0.30
CA TRP A 256 -7.37 13.63 -0.39
C TRP A 256 -7.24 12.14 -0.07
N ASP A 257 -7.78 11.68 1.07
CA ASP A 257 -7.69 10.26 1.46
C ASP A 257 -8.95 9.49 1.04
N ARG A 258 -9.99 9.63 1.87
CA ARG A 258 -11.25 8.88 1.75
C ARG A 258 -12.06 9.31 0.54
N THR A 259 -11.95 10.58 0.17
CA THR A 259 -12.61 11.10 -1.03
C THR A 259 -12.04 10.43 -2.27
N ALA A 260 -10.71 10.35 -2.40
CA ALA A 260 -10.06 9.64 -3.51
C ALA A 260 -10.45 8.16 -3.55
N GLN A 261 -10.45 7.47 -2.40
CA GLN A 261 -10.93 6.07 -2.32
C GLN A 261 -12.36 5.93 -2.87
N LEU A 262 -13.28 6.78 -2.43
CA LEU A 262 -14.69 6.71 -2.81
C LEU A 262 -14.94 7.09 -4.28
N THR A 263 -14.33 8.17 -4.76
CA THR A 263 -14.52 8.64 -6.14
C THR A 263 -13.96 7.63 -7.14
N SER A 264 -12.75 7.13 -6.91
CA SER A 264 -12.12 6.17 -7.83
C SER A 264 -12.87 4.83 -7.86
N LEU A 265 -13.35 4.34 -6.71
CA LEU A 265 -14.17 3.12 -6.66
C LEU A 265 -15.55 3.31 -7.30
N ALA A 266 -16.17 4.48 -7.17
CA ALA A 266 -17.43 4.78 -7.84
C ALA A 266 -17.24 4.88 -9.36
N MET A 267 -16.18 5.55 -9.83
CA MET A 267 -15.82 5.66 -11.24
C MET A 267 -15.56 4.30 -11.88
N ILE A 268 -14.80 3.41 -11.22
CA ILE A 268 -14.56 2.04 -11.70
C ILE A 268 -15.88 1.25 -11.83
N GLN A 269 -16.83 1.45 -10.93
CA GLN A 269 -18.13 0.78 -10.99
C GLN A 269 -19.04 1.36 -12.08
N LEU A 270 -18.99 2.66 -12.34
CA LEU A 270 -19.84 3.36 -13.32
C LEU A 270 -19.31 3.25 -14.75
N ASP A 271 -18.00 3.36 -14.96
CA ASP A 271 -17.40 3.52 -16.28
C ASP A 271 -16.38 2.39 -16.58
N PRO A 272 -16.65 1.54 -17.60
CA PRO A 272 -15.74 0.50 -18.04
C PRO A 272 -14.35 0.99 -18.49
N PHE A 273 -14.19 2.26 -18.90
CA PHE A 273 -12.88 2.81 -19.28
C PHE A 273 -11.87 2.67 -18.14
N TYR A 274 -12.28 2.93 -16.90
CA TYR A 274 -11.41 2.80 -15.73
C TYR A 274 -11.12 1.34 -15.35
N ARG A 275 -11.65 0.34 -16.06
CA ARG A 275 -11.33 -1.10 -15.89
C ARG A 275 -10.30 -1.60 -16.91
N THR A 276 -9.81 -0.69 -17.76
CA THR A 276 -8.69 -0.91 -18.69
C THR A 276 -7.38 -0.43 -18.06
N ILE A 277 -6.26 -0.89 -18.61
CA ILE A 277 -4.92 -0.48 -18.14
C ILE A 277 -4.73 1.05 -18.29
N ASP A 278 -5.20 1.64 -19.38
CA ASP A 278 -5.03 3.07 -19.69
C ASP A 278 -5.85 4.00 -18.77
N GLY A 279 -6.90 3.48 -18.13
CA GLY A 279 -7.74 4.23 -17.20
C GLY A 279 -7.17 4.38 -15.78
N HIS A 280 -6.05 3.73 -15.46
CA HIS A 280 -5.43 3.77 -14.13
C HIS A 280 -4.36 4.86 -14.03
N GLY A 281 -4.74 6.06 -13.60
CA GLY A 281 -3.80 7.12 -13.24
C GLY A 281 -4.49 8.43 -12.92
N ASP A 282 -4.46 8.83 -11.65
CA ASP A 282 -4.75 10.21 -11.25
C ASP A 282 -3.94 10.54 -9.98
N ASP A 283 -3.22 11.66 -10.01
CA ASP A 283 -2.11 11.96 -9.11
C ASP A 283 -2.41 13.12 -8.16
N ALA A 284 -2.49 12.86 -6.85
CA ALA A 284 -2.43 13.92 -5.84
C ALA A 284 -2.02 13.46 -4.41
N HIS A 285 -1.32 14.37 -3.70
CA HIS A 285 -1.36 14.64 -2.23
C HIS A 285 -0.18 14.27 -1.29
N SER A 286 -0.16 14.90 -0.09
CA SER A 286 1.02 15.34 0.69
C SER A 286 1.46 14.58 1.97
N ASP A 287 2.70 14.79 2.44
CA ASP A 287 3.39 13.93 3.44
C ASP A 287 3.46 14.49 4.89
N GLY A 288 3.29 13.55 5.83
CA GLY A 288 3.17 13.69 7.30
C GLY A 288 2.26 12.60 7.92
N GLU A 289 1.44 11.96 7.08
CA GLU A 289 0.19 11.24 7.41
C GLU A 289 0.23 9.72 7.14
N ARG A 290 1.41 9.09 7.09
CA ARG A 290 1.59 7.67 6.65
C ARG A 290 0.47 6.72 7.13
N SER A 291 -0.35 6.28 6.19
CA SER A 291 -1.47 5.38 6.37
C SER A 291 -1.70 4.55 5.11
N PRO A 292 -2.16 3.29 5.20
CA PRO A 292 -2.33 2.40 4.05
C PRO A 292 -3.59 2.72 3.22
N VAL A 293 -3.84 3.99 2.91
CA VAL A 293 -5.04 4.46 2.18
C VAL A 293 -5.08 3.86 0.77
N PHE A 294 -3.97 3.91 0.04
CA PHE A 294 -3.86 3.28 -1.29
C PHE A 294 -3.91 1.74 -1.22
N VAL A 295 -3.39 1.15 -0.14
CA VAL A 295 -3.50 -0.31 0.09
C VAL A 295 -4.96 -0.71 0.31
N GLN A 296 -5.73 0.06 1.09
CA GLN A 296 -7.16 -0.16 1.25
C GLN A 296 -7.93 -0.02 -0.07
N PHE A 297 -7.55 0.96 -0.92
CA PHE A 297 -8.12 1.09 -2.25
C PHE A 297 -7.86 -0.17 -3.10
N CYS A 298 -6.61 -0.66 -3.13
CA CYS A 298 -6.27 -1.89 -3.85
C CYS A 298 -7.01 -3.12 -3.29
N ASP A 299 -7.19 -3.23 -1.97
CA ASP A 299 -7.99 -4.30 -1.35
C ASP A 299 -9.46 -4.21 -1.79
N CYS A 300 -10.08 -3.01 -1.72
CA CYS A 300 -11.44 -2.80 -2.21
C CYS A 300 -11.59 -3.19 -3.69
N LEU A 301 -10.65 -2.76 -4.54
CA LEU A 301 -10.66 -3.10 -5.96
C LEU A 301 -10.50 -4.60 -6.17
N TRP A 302 -9.62 -5.27 -5.41
CA TRP A 302 -9.48 -6.72 -5.42
C TRP A 302 -10.79 -7.43 -5.02
N GLN A 303 -11.51 -6.94 -4.00
CA GLN A 303 -12.83 -7.48 -3.64
C GLN A 303 -13.83 -7.39 -4.81
N ILE A 304 -13.79 -6.31 -5.59
CA ILE A 304 -14.66 -6.14 -6.77
C ILE A 304 -14.23 -7.09 -7.89
N ILE A 305 -12.94 -7.18 -8.20
CA ILE A 305 -12.40 -8.13 -9.21
C ILE A 305 -12.80 -9.57 -8.86
N ARG A 306 -12.73 -9.95 -7.58
CA ARG A 306 -13.15 -11.28 -7.14
C ARG A 306 -14.63 -11.58 -7.35
N GLN A 307 -15.49 -10.57 -7.20
CA GLN A 307 -16.92 -10.70 -7.43
C GLN A 307 -17.27 -10.66 -8.93
N PHE A 308 -16.48 -9.94 -9.73
CA PHE A 308 -16.70 -9.71 -11.16
C PHE A 308 -15.44 -10.01 -11.99
N PRO A 309 -14.99 -11.27 -12.07
CA PRO A 309 -13.70 -11.63 -12.66
C PRO A 309 -13.56 -11.32 -14.15
N TRP A 310 -14.69 -11.19 -14.87
CA TRP A 310 -14.73 -10.93 -16.32
C TRP A 310 -14.98 -9.45 -16.65
N ALA A 311 -15.11 -8.59 -15.64
CA ALA A 311 -15.40 -7.16 -15.82
C ALA A 311 -14.14 -6.30 -15.97
N PHE A 312 -12.95 -6.88 -15.74
CA PHE A 312 -11.67 -6.18 -15.72
C PHE A 312 -10.72 -6.78 -16.74
N GLU A 313 -9.99 -5.92 -17.44
CA GLU A 313 -8.91 -6.34 -18.34
C GLU A 313 -7.68 -6.81 -17.54
N PHE A 314 -7.40 -6.13 -16.43
CA PHE A 314 -6.28 -6.44 -15.56
C PHE A 314 -6.66 -7.43 -14.45
N THR A 315 -5.66 -8.18 -13.97
CA THR A 315 -5.81 -9.18 -12.92
C THR A 315 -5.33 -8.66 -11.57
N GLN A 316 -5.46 -9.50 -10.53
CA GLN A 316 -4.84 -9.24 -9.22
C GLN A 316 -3.32 -9.01 -9.30
N ASP A 317 -2.65 -9.52 -10.34
CA ASP A 317 -1.20 -9.39 -10.48
C ASP A 317 -0.79 -7.93 -10.73
N LEU A 318 -1.63 -7.16 -11.43
CA LEU A 318 -1.42 -5.71 -11.58
C LEU A 318 -1.57 -5.00 -10.23
N LEU A 319 -2.57 -5.39 -9.41
CA LEU A 319 -2.76 -4.80 -8.08
C LEU A 319 -1.54 -5.08 -7.18
N ILE A 320 -1.04 -6.32 -7.19
CA ILE A 320 0.17 -6.70 -6.45
C ILE A 320 1.38 -5.92 -6.98
N HIS A 321 1.53 -5.77 -8.29
CA HIS A 321 2.60 -5.00 -8.90
C HIS A 321 2.55 -3.52 -8.48
N MET A 322 1.38 -2.88 -8.51
CA MET A 322 1.21 -1.50 -8.04
C MET A 322 1.58 -1.35 -6.56
N LEU A 323 1.17 -2.29 -5.69
CA LEU A 323 1.56 -2.29 -4.27
C LEU A 323 3.06 -2.51 -4.06
N ASP A 324 3.69 -3.32 -4.90
CA ASP A 324 5.12 -3.52 -4.89
C ASP A 324 5.88 -2.25 -5.31
N GLU A 325 5.42 -1.56 -6.36
CA GLU A 325 6.04 -0.36 -6.88
C GLU A 325 5.75 0.90 -6.05
N LEU A 326 4.63 0.93 -5.33
CA LEU A 326 4.32 1.96 -4.32
C LEU A 326 5.44 2.11 -3.30
N PHE A 327 6.04 0.99 -2.90
CA PHE A 327 7.13 0.98 -1.92
C PHE A 327 8.51 0.86 -2.54
N SER A 328 8.64 0.50 -3.82
CA SER A 328 9.95 0.27 -4.43
C SER A 328 10.73 1.57 -4.62
N CYS A 329 10.02 2.68 -4.88
CA CYS A 329 10.56 3.93 -5.40
C CYS A 329 11.36 3.76 -6.70
N ARG A 330 11.06 2.73 -7.50
CA ARG A 330 11.72 2.47 -8.80
C ARG A 330 11.26 3.45 -9.88
N TYR A 331 10.01 3.90 -9.80
CA TYR A 331 9.39 4.85 -10.73
C TYR A 331 8.99 6.15 -10.05
N GLY A 332 8.79 7.20 -10.84
CA GLY A 332 8.30 8.52 -10.39
C GLY A 332 6.83 8.53 -9.97
N THR A 333 6.05 7.54 -10.41
CA THR A 333 4.59 7.48 -10.34
C THR A 333 4.00 7.64 -8.94
N PHE A 334 4.68 7.17 -7.90
CA PHE A 334 4.21 7.29 -6.51
C PHE A 334 5.08 8.22 -5.66
N LEU A 335 5.93 9.03 -6.30
CA LEU A 335 6.75 10.02 -5.62
C LEU A 335 6.03 11.36 -5.51
N PHE A 336 6.52 12.19 -4.59
CA PHE A 336 6.03 13.55 -4.35
C PHE A 336 4.57 13.62 -3.87
N ASN A 337 4.18 14.87 -3.63
CA ASN A 337 3.03 15.22 -2.82
C ASN A 337 1.97 16.06 -3.55
N SER A 338 2.26 16.44 -4.80
CA SER A 338 1.34 17.15 -5.69
C SER A 338 1.90 17.19 -7.11
N GLU A 339 1.02 17.34 -8.10
CA GLU A 339 1.38 17.61 -9.48
C GLU A 339 2.35 18.81 -9.58
N LYS A 340 2.10 19.88 -8.82
CA LYS A 340 2.98 21.07 -8.78
C LYS A 340 4.43 20.71 -8.45
N ILE A 341 4.64 19.81 -7.49
CA ILE A 341 5.99 19.40 -7.08
C ILE A 341 6.58 18.46 -8.13
N ARG A 342 5.81 17.51 -8.68
CA ARG A 342 6.27 16.62 -9.76
C ARG A 342 6.72 17.41 -10.99
N LEU A 343 5.93 18.38 -11.41
CA LEU A 343 6.28 19.27 -12.52
C LEU A 343 7.52 20.12 -12.23
N HIS A 344 7.65 20.65 -11.01
CA HIS A 344 8.84 21.38 -10.60
C HIS A 344 10.11 20.50 -10.67
N ASP A 345 9.98 19.24 -10.27
CA ASP A 345 11.08 18.29 -10.20
C ASP A 345 11.24 17.43 -11.48
N ASN A 346 10.46 17.73 -12.54
CA ASN A 346 10.42 17.06 -13.83
C ASN A 346 10.22 15.54 -13.74
N VAL A 347 9.15 15.13 -13.04
CA VAL A 347 8.77 13.73 -12.76
C VAL A 347 7.42 13.37 -13.35
#